data_AF-V4SJD0-F1
#
_entry.id   AF-V4SJD0-F1
#
_cell.length_a   1.000
_cell.length_b   1.000
_cell.length_c   1.000
_cell.angle_alpha   90.00
_cell.angle_beta   90.00
_cell.angle_gamma   90.00
#
_symmetry.space_group_name_H-M   'P 1'
#
loop_
_entity.id
_entity.type
_entity.pdbx_description
1 polymer ?
#
loop_
_entity_poly.entity_id
_entity_poly.type
_entity_poly.pdbx_seq_one_letter_code
_entity_poly.pdbx_strand_id
1 'polypeptide(L)'
;MGNMLIDFPMKLLMPSSFENIKEIAFKTMHAASKLYGLEIEKVRTLNKQGMKKRREGCLVTGPNYKKAYRTLKKPVSFAFDMPFSEPMGS
;
A
#
# COMPACT_ATOMS: atom_id res chain seq x y z
N MET A 1 -13.72 -12.61 -20.52
CA MET A 1 -14.13 -11.72 -19.42
C MET A 1 -12.94 -10.86 -19.07
N GLY A 2 -12.95 -9.60 -19.49
CA GLY A 2 -11.77 -8.72 -19.43
C GLY A 2 -11.38 -8.41 -17.98
N ASN A 3 -10.13 -8.66 -17.64
CA ASN A 3 -9.55 -8.27 -16.36
C ASN A 3 -9.39 -6.75 -16.41
N MET A 4 -10.36 -5.99 -15.88
CA MET A 4 -10.16 -4.56 -15.69
C MET A 4 -9.00 -4.38 -14.71
N LEU A 5 -7.84 -3.99 -15.24
CA LEU A 5 -6.74 -3.44 -14.46
C LEU A 5 -7.24 -2.10 -13.92
N ILE A 6 -7.86 -2.15 -12.74
CA ILE A 6 -8.27 -0.95 -12.04
C ILE A 6 -7.06 -0.45 -11.27
N ASP A 7 -6.41 0.57 -11.81
CA ASP A 7 -5.32 1.30 -11.16
C ASP A 7 -5.89 2.15 -10.03
N PHE A 8 -6.22 1.48 -8.92
CA PHE A 8 -6.56 2.18 -7.70
C PHE A 8 -5.29 2.77 -7.09
N PRO A 9 -5.32 4.02 -6.61
CA PRO A 9 -4.18 4.62 -5.92
C PRO A 9 -3.91 3.81 -4.64
N MET A 10 -2.90 2.94 -4.72
CA MET A 10 -2.46 2.09 -3.64
C MET A 10 -1.06 2.51 -3.23
N LYS A 11 -0.91 3.02 -2.01
CA LYS A 11 0.39 3.38 -1.46
C LYS A 11 0.90 2.21 -0.62
N LEU A 12 2.00 1.62 -1.05
CA LEU A 12 2.75 0.68 -0.23
C LEU A 12 3.22 1.41 1.03
N LEU A 13 2.96 0.82 2.19
CA LEU A 13 3.55 1.28 3.44
C LEU A 13 4.82 0.46 3.63
N MET A 14 5.94 1.16 3.85
CA MET A 14 7.22 0.51 4.02
C MET A 14 7.16 -0.51 5.16
N PRO A 15 7.59 -1.77 4.92
CA PRO A 15 7.74 -2.74 5.98
C PRO A 15 8.88 -2.29 6.91
N SER A 16 8.85 -2.78 8.15
CA SER A 16 9.88 -2.48 9.15
C SER A 16 11.22 -3.18 8.89
N SER A 17 11.24 -4.18 8.01
CA SER A 17 12.44 -4.86 7.52
C SER A 17 12.33 -5.03 6.01
N PHE A 18 13.45 -4.98 5.30
CA PHE A 18 13.52 -5.17 3.85
C PHE A 18 13.86 -6.61 3.43
N GLU A 19 14.27 -7.44 4.39
CA GLU A 19 14.60 -8.85 4.19
C GLU A 19 13.48 -9.75 4.71
N ASN A 20 13.16 -10.81 3.96
CA ASN A 20 12.22 -11.86 4.35
C ASN A 20 10.83 -11.32 4.76
N ILE A 21 10.26 -10.45 3.92
CA ILE A 21 9.00 -9.79 4.22
C ILE A 21 7.85 -10.76 3.99
N LYS A 22 7.25 -11.19 5.09
CA LYS A 22 6.03 -12.02 5.09
C LYS A 22 4.75 -11.20 5.09
N GLU A 23 4.78 -10.00 5.68
CA GLU A 23 3.61 -9.15 5.79
C GLU A 23 3.87 -7.78 5.16
N ILE A 24 2.98 -7.39 4.25
CA ILE A 24 3.03 -6.09 3.58
C ILE A 24 1.76 -5.31 3.90
N ALA A 25 1.92 -4.04 4.28
CA ALA A 25 0.81 -3.15 4.52
C ALA A 25 0.61 -2.16 3.36
N PHE A 26 -0.63 -1.92 2.99
CA PHE A 26 -1.00 -0.95 1.96
C PHE A 26 -2.03 0.03 2.49
N LYS A 27 -1.87 1.30 2.12
CA LYS A 27 -2.90 2.31 2.24
C LYS A 27 -3.68 2.36 0.92
N THR A 28 -4.95 2.01 0.98
CA THR A 28 -5.82 1.90 -0.20
C THR A 28 -7.22 2.43 0.11
N MET A 29 -7.96 2.80 -0.94
CA MET A 29 -9.40 3.05 -0.86
C MET A 29 -10.22 1.76 -1.06
N HIS A 30 -9.70 0.82 -1.86
CA HIS A 30 -10.39 -0.40 -2.27
C HIS A 30 -9.62 -1.66 -1.86
N ALA A 31 -10.34 -2.72 -1.51
CA ALA A 31 -9.76 -4.02 -1.17
C ALA A 31 -9.39 -4.77 -2.46
N ALA A 32 -8.27 -4.41 -3.08
CA ALA A 32 -7.74 -5.18 -4.20
C ALA A 32 -7.25 -6.55 -3.70
N SER A 33 -7.56 -7.64 -4.39
CA SER A 33 -7.13 -8.99 -4.02
C SER A 33 -5.85 -9.44 -4.75
N LYS A 34 -5.55 -8.86 -5.91
CA LYS A 34 -4.34 -9.16 -6.70
C LYS A 34 -3.37 -7.98 -6.69
N LEU A 35 -2.10 -8.27 -6.51
CA LEU A 35 -0.98 -7.32 -6.55
C LEU A 35 0.07 -7.94 -7.46
N TYR A 36 0.25 -7.38 -8.66
CA TYR A 36 1.46 -7.52 -9.50
C TYR A 36 2.23 -8.86 -9.39
N GLY A 37 1.55 -10.01 -9.49
CA GLY A 37 2.19 -11.34 -9.45
C GLY A 37 2.59 -11.89 -8.06
N LEU A 38 2.29 -11.21 -6.95
CA LEU A 38 2.55 -11.71 -5.60
C LEU A 38 1.49 -12.73 -5.14
N GLU A 39 1.95 -13.88 -4.64
CA GLU A 39 1.09 -14.89 -4.03
C GLU A 39 0.70 -14.49 -2.60
N ILE A 40 -0.56 -14.11 -2.42
CA ILE A 40 -1.12 -13.71 -1.13
C ILE A 40 -1.76 -14.92 -0.45
N GLU A 41 -1.42 -15.12 0.82
CA GLU A 41 -2.01 -16.12 1.69
C GLU A 41 -3.28 -15.58 2.37
N LYS A 42 -3.16 -14.39 2.97
CA LYS A 42 -4.22 -13.80 3.79
C LYS A 42 -4.32 -12.31 3.56
N VAL A 43 -5.55 -11.79 3.47
CA VAL A 43 -5.82 -10.35 3.40
C VAL A 43 -6.61 -9.93 4.63
N ARG A 44 -6.09 -8.95 5.37
CA ARG A 44 -6.78 -8.32 6.48
C ARG A 44 -6.92 -6.83 6.20
N THR A 45 -8.16 -6.36 6.03
CA THR A 45 -8.45 -4.95 5.78
C THR A 45 -8.95 -4.29 7.06
N LEU A 46 -8.38 -3.14 7.40
CA LEU A 46 -8.79 -2.34 8.55
C LEU A 46 -9.19 -0.95 8.10
N ASN A 47 -10.41 -0.53 8.44
CA ASN A 47 -10.87 0.83 8.19
C ASN A 47 -10.18 1.77 9.18
N LYS A 48 -9.42 2.74 8.67
CA LYS A 48 -8.75 3.76 9.46
C LYS A 48 -9.48 5.09 9.29
N GLN A 49 -9.89 5.66 10.41
CA GLN A 49 -10.37 7.03 10.44
C GLN A 49 -9.17 7.98 10.29
N GLY A 50 -9.35 9.05 9.51
CA GLY A 50 -8.30 10.03 9.33
C GLY A 50 -7.93 10.71 10.64
N MET A 51 -6.64 10.99 10.80
CA MET A 51 -6.15 11.66 12.01
C MET A 51 -6.76 13.06 12.10
N LYS A 52 -7.34 13.39 13.25
CA LYS A 52 -7.82 14.74 13.57
C LYS A 52 -6.62 15.60 13.95
N LYS A 53 -6.44 16.75 13.30
CA LYS A 53 -5.41 17.73 13.62
C LYS A 53 -6.08 19.09 13.85
N ARG A 54 -5.68 19.78 14.91
CA ARG A 54 -6.05 21.18 15.12
C ARG A 54 -5.06 22.07 14.37
N ARG A 55 -5.57 22.97 13.56
CA ARG A 55 -4.81 24.09 12.97
C ARG A 55 -5.60 25.36 13.27
N GLU A 56 -4.99 26.29 14.00
CA GLU A 56 -5.51 27.66 14.24
C GLU A 56 -7.03 27.71 14.49
N GLY A 57 -7.50 27.06 15.57
CA GLY A 57 -8.91 27.08 15.96
C GLY A 57 -9.84 26.15 15.14
N CYS A 58 -9.40 25.65 13.98
CA CYS A 58 -10.18 24.71 13.16
C CYS A 58 -9.73 23.25 13.38
N LEU A 59 -10.70 22.34 13.51
CA LEU A 59 -10.47 20.91 13.67
C LEU A 59 -10.57 20.22 12.30
N VAL A 60 -9.43 20.01 11.64
CA VAL A 60 -9.38 19.35 10.33
C VAL A 60 -9.18 17.86 10.53
N THR A 61 -10.06 17.07 9.92
CA THR A 61 -9.93 15.61 9.92
C THR A 61 -9.32 15.18 8.60
N GLY A 62 -8.24 14.41 8.65
CA GLY A 62 -7.70 13.78 7.44
C GLY A 62 -8.73 12.83 6.80
N PRO A 63 -8.55 12.46 5.52
CA PRO A 63 -9.43 11.52 4.87
C PRO A 63 -9.34 10.13 5.52
N ASN A 64 -10.49 9.47 5.61
CA ASN A 64 -10.56 8.06 5.98
C ASN A 64 -9.89 7.21 4.91
N TYR A 65 -9.27 6.11 5.31
CA TYR A 65 -8.61 5.19 4.39
C TYR A 65 -8.73 3.76 4.89
N LYS A 66 -8.46 2.79 4.01
CA LYS A 66 -8.35 1.40 4.40
C LYS A 66 -6.87 1.02 4.48
N LYS A 67 -6.47 0.38 5.57
CA LYS A 67 -5.15 -0.23 5.74
C LYS A 67 -5.30 -1.73 5.49
N ALA A 68 -4.75 -2.22 4.39
CA ALA A 68 -4.79 -3.63 4.05
C ALA A 68 -3.45 -4.28 4.40
N TYR A 69 -3.45 -5.20 5.35
CA TYR A 69 -2.34 -6.09 5.64
C TYR A 69 -2.48 -7.35 4.78
N ARG A 70 -1.42 -7.71 4.07
CA ARG A 70 -1.38 -8.89 3.22
C ARG A 70 -0.22 -9.76 3.65
N THR A 71 -0.54 -10.99 4.01
CA THR A 71 0.46 -12.02 4.30
C THR A 71 0.78 -12.74 3.00
N LEU A 72 2.06 -12.85 2.67
CA LEU A 72 2.55 -13.51 1.48
C LEU A 72 2.87 -14.97 1.78
N LYS A 73 2.56 -15.86 0.83
CA LYS A 73 2.90 -17.29 0.96
C LYS A 73 4.41 -17.52 0.92
N LYS A 74 5.10 -16.75 0.09
CA LYS A 74 6.55 -16.77 -0.04
C LYS A 74 7.09 -15.42 0.39
N PRO A 75 8.07 -15.38 1.32
CA PRO A 75 8.69 -14.13 1.68
C PRO A 75 9.43 -13.55 0.49
N VAL A 76 9.35 -12.23 0.35
CA VAL A 76 10.09 -11.47 -0.66
C VAL A 76 11.02 -10.49 0.05
N SER A 77 12.19 -10.29 -0.54
CA SER A 77 13.11 -9.24 -0.13
C SER A 77 13.04 -8.12 -1.16
N PHE A 78 12.96 -6.87 -0.71
CA PHE A 78 13.07 -5.74 -1.61
C PHE A 78 14.54 -5.39 -1.80
N ALA A 79 15.02 -5.42 -3.04
CA ALA A 79 16.28 -4.76 -3.38
C ALA A 79 16.02 -3.24 -3.40
N PHE A 80 16.73 -2.48 -2.56
CA PHE A 80 16.60 -1.02 -2.49
C PHE A 80 17.23 -0.31 -3.71
N ASP A 81 17.99 -1.04 -4.53
CA ASP A 81 18.71 -0.52 -5.70
C ASP A 81 17.84 -0.41 -6.97
N MET A 82 16.69 0.23 -6.87
CA MET A 82 16.01 0.72 -8.07
C MET A 82 16.33 2.22 -8.20
N PRO A 83 17.35 2.61 -9.00
CA PRO A 83 17.60 4.01 -9.25
C PRO A 83 16.32 4.60 -9.85
N PHE A 84 15.85 5.69 -9.25
CA PHE A 84 14.75 6.50 -9.75
C PHE A 84 15.11 6.88 -11.18
N SER A 85 14.56 6.18 -12.18
CA SER A 85 14.90 6.41 -13.57
C SER A 85 14.61 7.88 -13.86
N GLU A 86 15.66 8.65 -14.12
CA GLU A 86 15.55 10.05 -14.48
C GLU A 86 14.55 10.20 -15.63
N PRO A 87 13.71 11.25 -15.64
CA PRO A 87 12.92 11.54 -16.81
C PRO A 87 13.89 11.88 -17.93
N MET A 88 14.09 10.92 -18.85
CA MET A 88 14.81 11.16 -20.10
C MET A 88 14.10 12.31 -20.80
N GLY A 89 14.79 13.45 -20.84
CA GLY A 89 14.33 14.64 -21.51
C GLY A 89 14.11 14.40 -23.00
N SER A 90 13.21 15.20 -23.55
CA SER A 90 13.12 15.52 -24.96
C SER A 90 12.55 16.93 -25.07
#